data_AF-A0A6P1ZIR4-F1
#
_entry.id   AF-A0A6P1ZIR4-F1
#
_cell.length_a   1.000
_cell.length_b   1.000
_cell.length_c   1.000
_cell.angle_alpha   90.00
_cell.angle_beta   90.00
_cell.angle_gamma   90.00
#
_symmetry.space_group_name_H-M   'P 1'
#
loop_
_entity.id
_entity.type
_entity.pdbx_description
1 polymer ?
#
loop_
_entity_poly.entity_id
_entity_poly.type
_entity_poly.pdbx_seq_one_letter_code
_entity_poly.pdbx_strand_id
1 'polypeptide(L)'
;MLSPALSVQAWRAFARRRLGDDRRGRCAPQERERGLGQIGRQLFGRIVSFNTHPAPQNAASGGLLAEHESRFRAYTERYLADPDVQDHRPIALKIEHTLQVLGNASRILDAPSPLDAWGDIPQGGVGGLGYPQLARLAALYHDVGRFEQYRRYNTFHDKKSENHARLGVRALRQSDLLDGLEDEARRFVQTAVMLHNRRFLPRGIAADVGYVTRVVRDADKVDIMRVMVDHFTAPDPADPVVTLHVKEHPTNYTPELYEAVLAGSSGDYTDMRWTNDFKLLILGWIFQLNFRASLDMVRERSLARRLLENLPDTPKMRRLDGIIDTALAPETPAAGESAAE
;
A
#
# COMPACT_ATOMS: atom_id res chain seq x y z
N MET A 1 28.43 26.92 -9.86
CA MET A 1 28.13 25.62 -10.51
C MET A 1 28.66 24.52 -9.61
N LEU A 2 27.77 23.85 -8.86
CA LEU A 2 28.12 22.73 -7.98
C LEU A 2 27.39 21.49 -8.48
N SER A 3 28.15 20.41 -8.63
CA SER A 3 27.82 19.18 -9.36
C SER A 3 26.72 18.34 -8.67
N PRO A 4 25.75 17.74 -9.41
CA PRO A 4 24.78 16.79 -8.86
C PRO A 4 25.33 15.37 -8.96
N ALA A 5 26.26 15.02 -8.07
CA ALA A 5 26.76 13.66 -7.93
C ALA A 5 26.66 13.22 -6.47
N LEU A 6 25.43 12.97 -6.01
CA LEU A 6 25.19 12.19 -4.81
C LEU A 6 24.66 10.83 -5.27
N SER A 7 25.60 9.89 -5.44
CA SER A 7 25.32 8.51 -5.78
C SER A 7 24.52 7.81 -4.67
N VAL A 8 23.82 6.74 -5.06
CA VAL A 8 22.96 5.84 -4.25
C VAL A 8 23.52 5.47 -2.86
N GLN A 9 24.83 5.55 -2.64
CA GLN A 9 25.43 5.36 -1.31
C GLN A 9 25.03 6.43 -0.29
N ALA A 10 24.86 7.69 -0.72
CA ALA A 10 24.33 8.77 0.12
C ALA A 10 22.85 8.52 0.48
N TRP A 11 22.06 7.95 -0.44
CA TRP A 11 20.66 7.56 -0.24
C TRP A 11 20.54 6.38 0.74
N ARG A 12 21.37 5.34 0.60
CA ARG A 12 21.41 4.19 1.53
C ARG A 12 21.90 4.58 2.93
N ALA A 13 22.74 5.62 3.05
CA ALA A 13 23.18 6.17 4.33
C ALA A 13 22.12 7.09 4.97
N PHE A 14 21.34 7.80 4.15
CA PHE A 14 20.24 8.65 4.58
C PHE A 14 19.08 7.85 5.19
N ALA A 15 18.65 6.76 4.53
CA ALA A 15 17.58 5.88 5.02
C ALA A 15 17.92 5.19 6.35
N ARG A 16 19.19 4.82 6.58
CA ARG A 16 19.64 4.16 7.82
C ARG A 16 19.71 5.08 9.05
N ARG A 17 19.96 6.38 8.86
CA ARG A 17 20.12 7.33 9.99
C ARG A 17 18.81 7.66 10.75
N ARG A 18 17.63 7.47 10.16
CA ARG A 18 16.35 7.90 10.75
C ARG A 18 15.64 6.90 11.69
N LEU A 19 16.07 5.64 11.77
CA LEU A 19 15.45 4.65 12.69
C LEU A 19 15.79 4.89 14.18
N GLY A 20 16.68 5.85 14.45
CA GLY A 20 17.22 6.12 15.78
C GLY A 20 16.39 7.04 16.67
N ASP A 21 15.57 7.94 16.12
CA ASP A 21 15.12 9.10 16.89
C ASP A 21 13.67 9.48 16.59
N ASP A 22 12.75 9.07 17.46
CA ASP A 22 11.64 9.97 17.81
C ASP A 22 11.00 9.55 19.14
N ARG A 23 11.27 10.34 20.17
CA ARG A 23 10.71 10.25 21.52
C ARG A 23 9.69 11.38 21.69
N ARG A 24 8.54 11.05 22.30
CA ARG A 24 7.46 11.93 22.82
C ARG A 24 6.36 12.24 21.79
N GLY A 25 5.07 12.33 22.10
CA GLY A 25 4.32 12.31 23.36
C GLY A 25 2.81 12.37 23.03
N ARG A 26 1.97 11.88 23.95
CA ARG A 26 0.52 11.70 23.80
C ARG A 26 -0.26 12.97 24.16
N CYS A 27 -1.45 13.16 23.58
CA CYS A 27 -2.59 13.81 24.26
C CYS A 27 -3.93 13.34 23.66
N ALA A 28 -4.94 13.17 24.52
CA ALA A 28 -6.26 12.62 24.23
C ALA A 28 -7.33 13.71 23.90
N PRO A 29 -8.48 13.37 23.30
CA PRO A 29 -9.38 14.32 22.62
C PRO A 29 -10.69 14.62 23.38
N GLN A 30 -11.38 15.71 23.00
CA GLN A 30 -12.74 16.04 23.41
C GLN A 30 -13.70 16.10 22.21
N GLU A 31 -14.93 15.67 22.49
CA GLU A 31 -16.06 15.38 21.59
C GLU A 31 -16.82 16.62 21.09
N ARG A 32 -17.54 16.48 19.94
CA ARG A 32 -19.00 16.71 19.78
C ARG A 32 -19.47 16.57 18.32
N GLU A 33 -20.41 15.63 18.12
CA GLU A 33 -21.75 15.69 17.46
C GLU A 33 -22.09 16.86 16.52
N ARG A 34 -22.94 16.79 15.46
CA ARG A 34 -23.85 15.82 14.77
C ARG A 34 -24.35 16.57 13.49
N GLY A 35 -24.79 15.86 12.44
CA GLY A 35 -25.64 16.45 11.40
C GLY A 35 -25.68 15.69 10.06
N LEU A 36 -26.79 14.98 9.80
CA LEU A 36 -27.08 14.13 8.63
C LEU A 36 -27.64 14.93 7.44
N GLY A 37 -27.50 14.39 6.21
CA GLY A 37 -28.21 14.91 5.01
C GLY A 37 -28.03 14.09 3.72
N GLN A 38 -28.86 13.04 3.59
CA GLN A 38 -29.58 12.49 2.40
C GLN A 38 -29.14 12.69 0.92
N ILE A 39 -29.32 11.59 0.14
CA ILE A 39 -29.46 11.42 -1.36
C ILE A 39 -28.16 11.03 -2.09
N GLY A 40 -28.04 10.01 -2.96
CA GLY A 40 -28.99 9.04 -3.53
C GLY A 40 -28.54 8.58 -4.93
N ARG A 41 -28.13 7.30 -5.05
CA ARG A 41 -28.33 6.34 -6.16
C ARG A 41 -28.19 6.84 -7.62
N GLN A 42 -27.08 6.48 -8.28
CA GLN A 42 -26.98 6.11 -9.72
C GLN A 42 -25.49 5.90 -10.07
N LEU A 43 -24.99 4.66 -10.11
CA LEU A 43 -23.68 4.28 -10.72
C LEU A 43 -23.51 2.74 -10.64
N PHE A 44 -24.42 1.98 -11.26
CA PHE A 44 -24.42 0.50 -11.22
C PHE A 44 -24.14 -0.17 -12.57
N GLY A 45 -23.48 0.52 -13.51
CA GLY A 45 -23.17 -0.10 -14.80
C GLY A 45 -22.02 0.58 -15.51
N ARG A 46 -20.78 0.09 -15.27
CA ARG A 46 -19.60 0.13 -16.17
C ARG A 46 -18.26 -0.02 -15.43
N ILE A 47 -18.07 -1.05 -14.61
CA ILE A 47 -16.70 -1.45 -14.21
C ILE A 47 -16.62 -2.98 -14.11
N VAL A 48 -16.81 -3.68 -15.24
CA VAL A 48 -16.26 -5.03 -15.41
C VAL A 48 -15.84 -5.20 -16.86
N SER A 49 -14.57 -4.94 -17.14
CA SER A 49 -13.86 -5.49 -18.30
C SER A 49 -12.42 -5.71 -17.89
N PHE A 50 -12.13 -6.95 -17.49
CA PHE A 50 -10.77 -7.42 -17.26
C PHE A 50 -10.23 -7.95 -18.60
N ASN A 51 -9.18 -7.34 -19.13
CA ASN A 51 -8.34 -7.99 -20.14
C ASN A 51 -7.44 -8.99 -19.42
N THR A 52 -7.65 -10.28 -19.67
CA THR A 52 -6.80 -11.37 -19.20
C THR A 52 -5.71 -11.67 -20.24
N HIS A 53 -4.44 -11.52 -19.87
CA HIS A 53 -3.33 -12.20 -20.54
C HIS A 53 -2.88 -13.39 -19.68
N PRO A 54 -2.57 -14.56 -20.28
CA PRO A 54 -2.26 -15.76 -19.52
C PRO A 54 -0.83 -15.72 -18.97
N ALA A 55 -0.68 -16.05 -17.69
CA ALA A 55 0.62 -16.27 -17.05
C ALA A 55 1.10 -17.73 -17.26
N PRO A 56 2.42 -17.99 -17.32
CA PRO A 56 2.96 -19.33 -17.52
C PRO A 56 2.85 -20.19 -16.25
N GLN A 57 2.71 -21.50 -16.46
CA GLN A 57 2.32 -22.50 -15.47
C GLN A 57 3.51 -23.00 -14.63
N ASN A 58 3.34 -23.01 -13.30
CA ASN A 58 4.13 -23.82 -12.37
C ASN A 58 3.16 -24.50 -11.37
N ALA A 59 3.00 -25.82 -11.50
CA ALA A 59 1.77 -26.53 -11.14
C ALA A 59 1.60 -26.96 -9.66
N ALA A 60 2.58 -26.73 -8.77
CA ALA A 60 2.44 -27.07 -7.34
C ALA A 60 2.16 -25.85 -6.45
N SER A 61 2.65 -24.67 -6.82
CA SER A 61 2.39 -23.39 -6.13
C SER A 61 1.11 -22.70 -6.61
N GLY A 62 0.71 -22.94 -7.86
CA GLY A 62 -0.53 -22.39 -8.42
C GLY A 62 -1.80 -22.91 -7.76
N GLY A 63 -1.81 -24.16 -7.27
CA GLY A 63 -3.00 -24.78 -6.66
C GLY A 63 -3.42 -24.12 -5.35
N LEU A 64 -2.47 -23.96 -4.41
CA LEU A 64 -2.74 -23.37 -3.10
C LEU A 64 -3.23 -21.92 -3.23
N LEU A 65 -2.53 -21.09 -4.01
CA LEU A 65 -2.90 -19.68 -4.14
C LEU A 65 -4.27 -19.52 -4.82
N ALA A 66 -4.54 -20.28 -5.88
CA ALA A 66 -5.83 -20.26 -6.57
C ALA A 66 -6.98 -20.68 -5.63
N GLU A 67 -6.75 -21.68 -4.79
CA GLU A 67 -7.72 -22.09 -3.76
C GLU A 67 -8.00 -20.94 -2.77
N HIS A 68 -6.96 -20.30 -2.25
CA HIS A 68 -7.11 -19.19 -1.31
C HIS A 68 -7.76 -17.95 -1.96
N GLU A 69 -7.50 -17.67 -3.24
CA GLU A 69 -8.19 -16.63 -4.01
C GLU A 69 -9.69 -16.94 -4.14
N SER A 70 -10.04 -18.20 -4.42
CA SER A 70 -11.44 -18.65 -4.47
C SER A 70 -12.14 -18.44 -3.12
N ARG A 71 -11.49 -18.84 -2.02
CA ARG A 71 -12.01 -18.60 -0.66
C ARG A 71 -12.15 -17.12 -0.33
N PHE A 72 -11.20 -16.30 -0.74
CA PHE A 72 -11.28 -14.84 -0.58
C PHE A 72 -12.51 -14.29 -1.31
N ARG A 73 -12.74 -14.68 -2.57
CA ARG A 73 -13.92 -14.24 -3.34
C ARG A 73 -15.21 -14.64 -2.63
N ALA A 74 -15.36 -15.90 -2.26
CA ALA A 74 -16.52 -16.38 -1.50
C ALA A 74 -16.73 -15.63 -0.17
N TYR A 75 -15.65 -15.35 0.56
CA TYR A 75 -15.70 -14.53 1.77
C TYR A 75 -16.22 -13.11 1.50
N THR A 76 -15.87 -12.51 0.37
CA THR A 76 -16.30 -11.14 0.03
C THR A 76 -17.71 -11.04 -0.56
N GLU A 77 -18.23 -12.12 -1.15
CA GLU A 77 -19.59 -12.19 -1.70
C GLU A 77 -20.65 -11.85 -0.63
N ARG A 78 -20.46 -12.29 0.61
CA ARG A 78 -21.39 -11.99 1.71
C ARG A 78 -21.50 -10.49 2.00
N TYR A 79 -20.44 -9.72 1.74
CA TYR A 79 -20.44 -8.26 1.93
C TYR A 79 -21.02 -7.53 0.71
N LEU A 80 -20.86 -8.09 -0.50
CA LEU A 80 -21.51 -7.59 -1.70
C LEU A 80 -23.02 -7.85 -1.70
N ALA A 81 -23.47 -8.91 -1.05
CA ALA A 81 -24.88 -9.27 -0.92
C ALA A 81 -25.53 -8.73 0.37
N ASP A 82 -24.77 -8.09 1.27
CA ASP A 82 -25.28 -7.61 2.55
C ASP A 82 -26.26 -6.44 2.35
N PRO A 83 -27.54 -6.57 2.75
CA PRO A 83 -28.53 -5.50 2.64
C PRO A 83 -28.27 -4.33 3.59
N ASP A 84 -27.46 -4.52 4.65
CA ASP A 84 -27.09 -3.45 5.58
C ASP A 84 -26.04 -2.50 4.96
N VAL A 85 -25.34 -2.93 3.92
CA VAL A 85 -24.36 -2.10 3.19
C VAL A 85 -25.11 -1.17 2.24
N GLN A 86 -25.09 0.13 2.54
CA GLN A 86 -25.81 1.15 1.76
C GLN A 86 -25.19 1.41 0.38
N ASP A 87 -23.87 1.31 0.28
CA ASP A 87 -23.12 1.53 -0.94
C ASP A 87 -22.03 0.47 -1.07
N HIS A 88 -22.16 -0.41 -2.06
CA HIS A 88 -21.23 -1.52 -2.30
C HIS A 88 -19.98 -1.11 -3.07
N ARG A 89 -19.87 0.13 -3.58
CA ARG A 89 -18.68 0.58 -4.34
C ARG A 89 -17.39 0.51 -3.52
N PRO A 90 -17.34 0.91 -2.23
CA PRO A 90 -16.13 0.74 -1.42
C PRO A 90 -15.76 -0.72 -1.15
N ILE A 91 -16.76 -1.61 -1.06
CA ILE A 91 -16.52 -3.06 -0.96
C ILE A 91 -15.87 -3.58 -2.26
N ALA A 92 -16.45 -3.26 -3.42
CA ALA A 92 -15.91 -3.65 -4.72
C ALA A 92 -14.49 -3.10 -4.95
N LEU A 93 -14.25 -1.84 -4.59
CA LEU A 93 -12.92 -1.22 -4.63
C LEU A 93 -11.92 -2.01 -3.79
N LYS A 94 -12.30 -2.46 -2.58
CA LYS A 94 -11.41 -3.23 -1.71
C LYS A 94 -11.15 -4.65 -2.18
N ILE A 95 -12.10 -5.28 -2.88
CA ILE A 95 -11.86 -6.55 -3.57
C ILE A 95 -10.82 -6.36 -4.67
N GLU A 96 -11.02 -5.37 -5.54
CA GLU A 96 -10.09 -5.09 -6.64
C GLU A 96 -8.69 -4.76 -6.12
N HIS A 97 -8.62 -3.85 -5.16
CA HIS A 97 -7.39 -3.47 -4.47
C HIS A 97 -6.64 -4.69 -3.94
N THR A 98 -7.33 -5.59 -3.22
CA THR A 98 -6.71 -6.79 -2.66
C THR A 98 -6.07 -7.68 -3.74
N LEU A 99 -6.75 -7.88 -4.87
CA LEU A 99 -6.24 -8.70 -5.98
C LEU A 99 -5.05 -8.04 -6.67
N GLN A 100 -5.06 -6.71 -6.80
CA GLN A 100 -3.95 -5.96 -7.36
C GLN A 100 -2.74 -5.94 -6.42
N VAL A 101 -2.96 -5.87 -5.10
CA VAL A 101 -1.91 -6.04 -4.08
C VAL A 101 -1.29 -7.43 -4.17
N LEU A 102 -2.10 -8.49 -4.35
CA LEU A 102 -1.56 -9.84 -4.59
C LEU A 102 -0.69 -9.91 -5.86
N GLY A 103 -1.14 -9.28 -6.95
CA GLY A 103 -0.37 -9.19 -8.20
C GLY A 103 0.96 -8.44 -8.02
N ASN A 104 0.93 -7.29 -7.33
CA ASN A 104 2.12 -6.50 -7.02
C ASN A 104 3.09 -7.27 -6.10
N ALA A 105 2.58 -7.96 -5.08
CA ALA A 105 3.40 -8.79 -4.19
C ALA A 105 4.08 -9.93 -4.96
N SER A 106 3.35 -10.59 -5.86
CA SER A 106 3.92 -11.63 -6.73
C SER A 106 5.03 -11.06 -7.61
N ARG A 107 4.81 -9.89 -8.22
CA ARG A 107 5.83 -9.22 -9.03
C ARG A 107 7.08 -8.82 -8.24
N ILE A 108 6.94 -8.43 -6.97
CA ILE A 108 8.08 -8.19 -6.08
C ILE A 108 8.86 -9.49 -5.83
N LEU A 109 8.16 -10.57 -5.52
CA LEU A 109 8.74 -11.87 -5.17
C LEU A 109 9.40 -12.58 -6.36
N ASP A 110 8.88 -12.38 -7.57
CA ASP A 110 9.35 -13.02 -8.79
C ASP A 110 10.42 -12.19 -9.53
N ALA A 111 10.80 -11.03 -8.97
CA ALA A 111 11.82 -10.17 -9.57
C ALA A 111 13.23 -10.82 -9.49
N PRO A 112 14.07 -10.72 -10.55
CA PRO A 112 15.37 -11.38 -10.61
C PRO A 112 16.38 -10.91 -9.56
N SER A 113 16.22 -9.69 -9.09
CA SER A 113 17.02 -9.09 -8.04
C SER A 113 16.10 -8.24 -7.19
N PRO A 114 15.51 -8.80 -6.13
CA PRO A 114 14.93 -8.02 -5.06
C PRO A 114 16.13 -7.32 -4.40
N LEU A 115 16.55 -6.19 -4.99
CA LEU A 115 17.61 -5.34 -4.45
C LEU A 115 17.11 -4.81 -3.11
N ASP A 116 17.38 -5.55 -2.05
CA ASP A 116 16.85 -5.26 -0.74
C ASP A 116 17.78 -4.28 -0.02
N ALA A 117 17.24 -3.12 0.33
CA ALA A 117 17.92 -2.16 1.20
C ALA A 117 18.25 -2.71 2.60
N TRP A 118 17.96 -3.99 2.89
CA TRP A 118 17.83 -4.56 4.24
C TRP A 118 18.58 -5.89 4.48
N GLY A 119 19.35 -6.43 3.52
CA GLY A 119 20.18 -7.62 3.72
C GLY A 119 19.76 -8.83 2.88
N ASP A 120 20.16 -10.03 3.30
CA ASP A 120 19.85 -11.27 2.58
C ASP A 120 18.36 -11.63 2.66
N ILE A 121 17.81 -12.10 1.54
CA ILE A 121 16.44 -12.62 1.48
C ILE A 121 16.38 -13.91 2.30
N PRO A 122 15.49 -14.00 3.31
CA PRO A 122 15.38 -15.19 4.14
C PRO A 122 14.96 -16.38 3.28
N GLN A 123 15.70 -17.48 3.40
CA GLN A 123 15.41 -18.74 2.74
C GLN A 123 14.57 -19.65 3.64
N GLY A 124 13.83 -20.58 3.04
CA GLY A 124 13.00 -21.54 3.75
C GLY A 124 11.58 -21.04 3.96
N GLY A 125 10.99 -21.42 5.09
CA GLY A 125 9.56 -21.28 5.34
C GLY A 125 9.13 -21.80 6.70
N VAL A 126 7.83 -21.70 6.98
CA VAL A 126 7.20 -22.24 8.19
C VAL A 126 5.87 -22.91 7.83
N GLY A 127 5.49 -23.94 8.60
CA GLY A 127 4.22 -24.62 8.40
C GLY A 127 4.08 -25.27 7.01
N GLY A 128 5.16 -25.85 6.49
CA GLY A 128 5.22 -26.43 5.14
C GLY A 128 5.24 -25.44 3.97
N LEU A 129 5.22 -24.12 4.24
CA LEU A 129 5.16 -23.08 3.19
C LEU A 129 6.39 -22.18 3.18
N GLY A 130 6.93 -21.92 1.99
CA GLY A 130 8.02 -20.97 1.81
C GLY A 130 7.59 -19.52 2.09
N TYR A 131 8.52 -18.66 2.50
CA TYR A 131 8.23 -17.24 2.74
C TYR A 131 7.57 -16.51 1.55
N PRO A 132 7.91 -16.80 0.27
CA PRO A 132 7.18 -16.23 -0.86
C PRO A 132 5.71 -16.67 -0.95
N GLN A 133 5.38 -17.89 -0.52
CA GLN A 133 3.98 -18.34 -0.46
C GLN A 133 3.24 -17.64 0.68
N LEU A 134 3.87 -17.54 1.85
CA LEU A 134 3.32 -16.83 3.02
C LEU A 134 3.09 -15.34 2.73
N ALA A 135 3.99 -14.70 1.98
CA ALA A 135 3.83 -13.31 1.55
C ALA A 135 2.65 -13.11 0.60
N ARG A 136 2.41 -14.02 -0.35
CA ARG A 136 1.23 -13.97 -1.22
C ARG A 136 -0.07 -14.16 -0.44
N LEU A 137 -0.11 -15.11 0.49
CA LEU A 137 -1.27 -15.29 1.36
C LEU A 137 -1.51 -14.06 2.25
N ALA A 138 -0.47 -13.49 2.84
CA ALA A 138 -0.56 -12.27 3.63
C ALA A 138 -1.03 -11.07 2.79
N ALA A 139 -0.57 -10.95 1.54
CA ALA A 139 -1.02 -9.92 0.60
C ALA A 139 -2.50 -10.09 0.23
N LEU A 140 -2.96 -11.32 -0.03
CA LEU A 140 -4.37 -11.61 -0.31
C LEU A 140 -5.27 -11.32 0.91
N TYR A 141 -4.75 -11.44 2.13
CA TYR A 141 -5.53 -11.30 3.35
C TYR A 141 -5.29 -10.00 4.14
N HIS A 142 -4.42 -9.10 3.68
CA HIS A 142 -4.03 -7.91 4.44
C HIS A 142 -5.22 -7.03 4.86
N ASP A 143 -6.18 -6.85 3.95
CA ASP A 143 -7.30 -5.92 4.11
C ASP A 143 -8.66 -6.62 4.37
N VAL A 144 -8.68 -7.92 4.73
CA VAL A 144 -9.95 -8.63 5.06
C VAL A 144 -10.75 -7.99 6.21
N GLY A 145 -10.08 -7.17 7.03
CA GLY A 145 -10.73 -6.37 8.07
C GLY A 145 -11.50 -5.16 7.54
N ARG A 146 -11.20 -4.66 6.33
CA ARG A 146 -11.88 -3.49 5.73
C ARG A 146 -13.33 -3.75 5.42
N PHE A 147 -13.68 -4.98 5.06
CA PHE A 147 -15.06 -5.34 4.74
C PHE A 147 -15.96 -5.17 5.97
N GLU A 148 -15.56 -5.73 7.12
CA GLU A 148 -16.29 -5.56 8.37
C GLU A 148 -16.23 -4.11 8.89
N GLN A 149 -15.09 -3.44 8.72
CA GLN A 149 -14.93 -2.04 9.09
C GLN A 149 -15.96 -1.16 8.35
N TYR A 150 -16.07 -1.33 7.04
CA TYR A 150 -16.99 -0.55 6.23
C TYR A 150 -18.45 -0.93 6.50
N ARG A 151 -18.76 -2.23 6.59
CA ARG A 151 -20.10 -2.71 6.96
C ARG A 151 -20.61 -2.09 8.27
N ARG A 152 -19.74 -1.97 9.29
CA ARG A 152 -20.11 -1.43 10.61
C ARG A 152 -20.10 0.09 10.70
N TYR A 153 -19.12 0.73 10.05
CA TYR A 153 -18.79 2.14 10.30
C TYR A 153 -18.92 3.04 9.07
N ASN A 154 -19.20 2.48 7.90
CA ASN A 154 -19.32 3.19 6.62
C ASN A 154 -18.10 4.08 6.30
N THR A 155 -16.90 3.66 6.73
CA THR A 155 -15.65 4.40 6.53
C THR A 155 -14.43 3.49 6.64
N PHE A 156 -13.35 3.81 5.93
CA PHE A 156 -12.03 3.17 6.10
C PHE A 156 -11.11 3.92 7.08
N HIS A 157 -11.63 4.93 7.77
CA HIS A 157 -10.81 5.75 8.65
C HIS A 157 -10.60 5.09 10.03
N ASP A 158 -9.51 4.34 10.20
CA ASP A 158 -9.17 3.58 11.42
C ASP A 158 -9.35 4.34 12.74
N LYS A 159 -8.96 5.63 12.81
CA LYS A 159 -9.11 6.43 14.04
C LYS A 159 -10.55 6.80 14.39
N LYS A 160 -11.43 6.90 13.39
CA LYS A 160 -12.86 7.18 13.57
C LYS A 160 -13.67 5.89 13.72
N SER A 161 -13.06 4.74 13.45
CA SER A 161 -13.66 3.42 13.55
C SER A 161 -12.75 2.47 14.35
N GLU A 162 -12.41 1.31 13.80
CA GLU A 162 -11.50 0.33 14.37
C GLU A 162 -10.29 0.13 13.45
N ASN A 163 -9.13 -0.19 14.02
CA ASN A 163 -7.94 -0.56 13.24
C ASN A 163 -8.22 -1.81 12.38
N HIS A 164 -8.13 -1.67 11.06
CA HIS A 164 -8.50 -2.73 10.12
C HIS A 164 -7.58 -3.95 10.18
N ALA A 165 -6.29 -3.81 10.49
CA ALA A 165 -5.40 -4.94 10.68
C ALA A 165 -5.84 -5.84 11.85
N ARG A 166 -6.31 -5.23 12.96
CA ARG A 166 -6.90 -5.97 14.10
C ARG A 166 -8.22 -6.65 13.72
N LEU A 167 -9.08 -5.97 12.96
CA LEU A 167 -10.29 -6.58 12.41
C LEU A 167 -9.94 -7.76 11.49
N GLY A 168 -8.92 -7.63 10.66
CA GLY A 168 -8.46 -8.66 9.73
C GLY A 168 -7.98 -9.91 10.46
N VAL A 169 -7.17 -9.76 11.50
CA VAL A 169 -6.76 -10.91 12.34
C VAL A 169 -7.95 -11.58 13.02
N ARG A 170 -8.95 -10.83 13.48
CA ARG A 170 -10.18 -11.42 14.03
C ARG A 170 -10.94 -12.20 12.96
N ALA A 171 -11.13 -11.62 11.77
CA ALA A 171 -11.78 -12.29 10.66
C ALA A 171 -11.09 -13.60 10.29
N LEU A 172 -9.76 -13.59 10.14
CA LEU A 172 -8.96 -14.78 9.82
C LEU A 172 -9.00 -15.89 10.88
N ARG A 173 -9.34 -15.55 12.12
CA ARG A 173 -9.52 -16.53 13.21
C ARG A 173 -10.95 -17.07 13.31
N GLN A 174 -11.91 -16.35 12.74
CA GLN A 174 -13.34 -16.66 12.84
C GLN A 174 -13.92 -17.22 11.53
N SER A 175 -13.12 -17.30 10.47
CA SER A 175 -13.48 -17.88 9.19
C SER A 175 -12.59 -19.08 8.82
N ASP A 176 -12.96 -19.73 7.74
CA ASP A 176 -12.29 -20.85 7.06
C ASP A 176 -11.20 -20.41 6.08
N LEU A 177 -10.90 -19.10 6.01
CA LEU A 177 -9.95 -18.52 5.05
C LEU A 177 -8.55 -19.15 5.11
N LEU A 178 -8.14 -19.62 6.31
CA LEU A 178 -6.83 -20.22 6.55
C LEU A 178 -6.89 -21.73 6.83
N ASP A 179 -8.02 -22.38 6.57
CA ASP A 179 -8.15 -23.82 6.81
C ASP A 179 -7.27 -24.63 5.85
N GLY A 180 -6.74 -25.76 6.33
CA GLY A 180 -5.75 -26.56 5.59
C GLY A 180 -4.30 -26.06 5.71
N LEU A 181 -4.07 -24.87 6.29
CA LEU A 181 -2.73 -24.42 6.66
C LEU A 181 -2.32 -24.96 8.04
N GLU A 182 -1.05 -25.32 8.18
CA GLU A 182 -0.46 -25.62 9.49
C GLU A 182 -0.50 -24.39 10.40
N ASP A 183 -0.58 -24.64 11.70
CA ASP A 183 -0.75 -23.65 12.76
C ASP A 183 0.34 -22.56 12.75
N GLU A 184 1.58 -22.94 12.46
CA GLU A 184 2.72 -22.05 12.29
C GLU A 184 2.50 -21.07 11.12
N ALA A 185 2.05 -21.58 9.97
CA ALA A 185 1.77 -20.77 8.79
C ALA A 185 0.58 -19.82 9.05
N ARG A 186 -0.49 -20.30 9.70
CA ARG A 186 -1.65 -19.47 10.10
C ARG A 186 -1.20 -18.28 10.97
N ARG A 187 -0.40 -18.56 12.02
CA ARG A 187 0.14 -17.51 12.91
C ARG A 187 1.04 -16.54 12.17
N PHE A 188 1.84 -17.03 11.22
CA PHE A 188 2.74 -16.20 10.43
C PHE A 188 1.97 -15.22 9.54
N VAL A 189 0.99 -15.69 8.77
CA VAL A 189 0.12 -14.86 7.93
C VAL A 189 -0.62 -13.83 8.77
N GLN A 190 -1.24 -14.25 9.89
CA GLN A 190 -1.92 -13.32 10.81
C GLN A 190 -0.98 -12.24 11.37
N THR A 191 0.29 -12.57 11.61
CA THR A 191 1.29 -11.61 12.10
C THR A 191 1.62 -10.56 11.04
N ALA A 192 1.86 -10.97 9.79
CA ALA A 192 2.07 -10.04 8.69
C ALA A 192 0.84 -9.13 8.47
N VAL A 193 -0.37 -9.70 8.52
CA VAL A 193 -1.64 -8.95 8.44
C VAL A 193 -1.77 -7.97 9.62
N MET A 194 -1.40 -8.34 10.85
CA MET A 194 -1.44 -7.42 11.99
C MET A 194 -0.48 -6.22 11.85
N LEU A 195 0.63 -6.41 11.12
CA LEU A 195 1.72 -5.44 11.04
C LEU A 195 1.68 -4.55 9.80
N HIS A 196 0.94 -4.89 8.75
CA HIS A 196 1.02 -4.20 7.46
C HIS A 196 0.70 -2.70 7.55
N ASN A 197 -0.30 -2.29 8.34
CA ASN A 197 -0.69 -0.88 8.46
C ASN A 197 0.08 -0.10 9.54
N ARG A 198 1.05 -0.71 10.23
CA ARG A 198 1.84 -0.02 11.26
C ARG A 198 2.74 1.02 10.61
N ARG A 199 2.80 2.22 11.18
CA ARG A 199 3.71 3.28 10.73
C ARG A 199 5.16 2.78 10.69
N PHE A 200 5.62 2.20 11.80
CA PHE A 200 6.93 1.58 11.93
C PHE A 200 6.79 0.12 12.38
N LEU A 201 7.63 -0.75 11.82
CA LEU A 201 7.72 -2.13 12.31
C LEU A 201 8.40 -2.15 13.68
N PRO A 202 8.06 -3.11 14.56
CA PRO A 202 8.72 -3.28 15.85
C PRO A 202 10.23 -3.42 15.72
N ARG A 203 10.98 -2.80 16.64
CA ARG A 203 12.44 -3.02 16.76
C ARG A 203 12.70 -4.47 17.16
N GLY A 204 13.68 -5.11 16.52
CA GLY A 204 14.01 -6.52 16.78
C GLY A 204 13.00 -7.53 16.24
N ILE A 205 12.12 -7.13 15.31
CA ILE A 205 11.28 -8.08 14.57
C ILE A 205 12.15 -9.14 13.87
N ALA A 206 11.69 -10.39 13.88
CA ALA A 206 12.37 -11.48 13.19
C ALA A 206 12.53 -11.17 11.69
N ALA A 207 13.66 -11.56 11.11
CA ALA A 207 14.07 -11.13 9.76
C ALA A 207 13.07 -11.57 8.68
N ASP A 208 12.59 -12.80 8.80
CA ASP A 208 11.55 -13.43 7.98
C ASP A 208 10.20 -12.69 8.05
N VAL A 209 9.69 -12.41 9.25
CA VAL A 209 8.45 -11.65 9.43
C VAL A 209 8.62 -10.23 8.89
N GLY A 210 9.77 -9.61 9.12
CA GLY A 210 10.11 -8.29 8.59
C GLY A 210 10.13 -8.27 7.06
N TYR A 211 10.73 -9.28 6.42
CA TYR A 211 10.75 -9.45 4.98
C TYR A 211 9.33 -9.59 4.40
N VAL A 212 8.56 -10.57 4.87
CA VAL A 212 7.20 -10.81 4.38
C VAL A 212 6.31 -9.59 4.58
N THR A 213 6.39 -8.93 5.75
CA THR A 213 5.59 -7.74 6.01
C THR A 213 5.98 -6.58 5.09
N ARG A 214 7.28 -6.40 4.78
CA ARG A 214 7.72 -5.37 3.82
C ARG A 214 7.18 -5.63 2.42
N VAL A 215 7.16 -6.88 1.95
CA VAL A 215 6.58 -7.24 0.64
C VAL A 215 5.12 -6.80 0.57
N VAL A 216 4.33 -7.16 1.59
CA VAL A 216 2.91 -6.77 1.67
C VAL A 216 2.75 -5.25 1.69
N ARG A 217 3.55 -4.54 2.49
CA ARG A 217 3.47 -3.07 2.63
C ARG A 217 3.83 -2.33 1.35
N ASP A 218 4.86 -2.78 0.63
CA ASP A 218 5.24 -2.20 -0.64
C ASP A 218 4.17 -2.45 -1.70
N ALA A 219 3.68 -3.68 -1.81
CA ALA A 219 2.62 -4.06 -2.74
C ALA A 219 1.32 -3.26 -2.52
N ASP A 220 0.94 -3.09 -1.24
CA ASP A 220 -0.19 -2.27 -0.79
C ASP A 220 -0.02 -0.80 -1.18
N LYS A 221 1.11 -0.18 -0.83
CA LYS A 221 1.41 1.22 -1.20
C LYS A 221 1.35 1.45 -2.71
N VAL A 222 1.93 0.56 -3.50
CA VAL A 222 1.92 0.67 -4.97
C VAL A 222 0.49 0.62 -5.50
N ASP A 223 -0.38 -0.20 -4.91
CA ASP A 223 -1.77 -0.23 -5.33
C ASP A 223 -2.59 0.95 -4.84
N ILE A 224 -2.38 1.41 -3.59
CA ILE A 224 -3.01 2.64 -3.10
C ILE A 224 -2.61 3.83 -3.98
N MET A 225 -1.35 3.91 -4.43
CA MET A 225 -0.92 4.92 -5.39
C MET A 225 -1.78 4.88 -6.66
N ARG A 226 -2.02 3.69 -7.24
CA ARG A 226 -2.91 3.52 -8.40
C ARG A 226 -4.33 3.98 -8.09
N VAL A 227 -4.92 3.47 -7.01
CA VAL A 227 -6.30 3.82 -6.59
C VAL A 227 -6.44 5.34 -6.47
N MET A 228 -5.50 6.00 -5.79
CA MET A 228 -5.56 7.44 -5.55
C MET A 228 -5.31 8.26 -6.82
N VAL A 229 -4.45 7.80 -7.72
CA VAL A 229 -4.26 8.40 -9.04
C VAL A 229 -5.56 8.33 -9.84
N ASP A 230 -6.17 7.15 -9.96
CA ASP A 230 -7.40 6.97 -10.71
C ASP A 230 -8.53 7.80 -10.07
N HIS A 231 -8.54 7.89 -8.74
CA HIS A 231 -9.47 8.72 -7.99
C HIS A 231 -9.33 10.22 -8.26
N PHE A 232 -8.12 10.76 -8.24
CA PHE A 232 -7.90 12.20 -8.46
C PHE A 232 -7.97 12.62 -9.93
N THR A 233 -7.92 11.66 -10.86
CA THR A 233 -8.03 11.92 -12.30
C THR A 233 -9.41 11.64 -12.86
N ALA A 234 -10.31 11.07 -12.07
CA ALA A 234 -11.69 10.81 -12.47
C ALA A 234 -12.46 12.13 -12.67
N PRO A 235 -13.43 12.17 -13.61
CA PRO A 235 -14.28 13.35 -13.81
C PRO A 235 -15.31 13.53 -12.69
N ASP A 236 -15.62 12.46 -11.95
CA ASP A 236 -16.56 12.49 -10.83
C ASP A 236 -15.92 13.10 -9.57
N PRO A 237 -16.70 13.74 -8.68
CA PRO A 237 -16.21 14.25 -7.41
C PRO A 237 -15.54 13.15 -6.57
N ALA A 238 -14.52 13.52 -5.80
CA ALA A 238 -13.79 12.55 -5.00
C ALA A 238 -14.73 11.89 -3.96
N ASP A 239 -14.72 10.56 -3.93
CA ASP A 239 -15.40 9.75 -2.93
C ASP A 239 -14.78 10.05 -1.55
N PRO A 240 -15.59 10.56 -0.60
CA PRO A 240 -15.08 10.98 0.70
C PRO A 240 -14.59 9.79 1.53
N VAL A 241 -15.06 8.56 1.29
CA VAL A 241 -14.56 7.36 1.98
C VAL A 241 -13.15 7.03 1.50
N VAL A 242 -12.88 7.16 0.20
CA VAL A 242 -11.57 6.89 -0.41
C VAL A 242 -10.54 7.94 0.03
N THR A 243 -10.94 9.22 0.02
CA THR A 243 -10.06 10.33 0.44
C THR A 243 -9.97 10.53 1.95
N LEU A 244 -10.54 9.63 2.75
CA LEU A 244 -10.58 9.74 4.22
C LEU A 244 -11.22 11.04 4.73
N HIS A 245 -12.13 11.61 3.94
CA HIS A 245 -12.92 12.81 4.24
C HIS A 245 -12.09 14.10 4.40
N VAL A 246 -10.94 14.21 3.72
CA VAL A 246 -10.21 15.49 3.63
C VAL A 246 -10.94 16.49 2.74
N LYS A 247 -10.62 17.79 2.88
CA LYS A 247 -11.26 18.86 2.11
C LYS A 247 -10.63 19.00 0.74
N GLU A 248 -11.45 19.20 -0.30
CA GLU A 248 -10.93 19.58 -1.61
C GLU A 248 -10.50 21.05 -1.63
N HIS A 249 -9.37 21.34 -2.28
CA HIS A 249 -8.95 22.71 -2.57
C HIS A 249 -8.00 22.72 -3.77
N PRO A 250 -8.11 23.68 -4.70
CA PRO A 250 -7.27 23.72 -5.90
C PRO A 250 -5.78 23.85 -5.57
N THR A 251 -5.42 24.64 -4.56
CA THR A 251 -4.03 25.02 -4.29
C THR A 251 -3.51 24.77 -2.88
N ASN A 252 -4.37 24.48 -1.91
CA ASN A 252 -3.96 24.42 -0.51
C ASN A 252 -3.34 23.07 -0.20
N TYR A 253 -2.30 23.11 0.63
CA TYR A 253 -1.68 21.96 1.25
C TYR A 253 -1.08 22.43 2.59
N THR A 254 -0.82 21.47 3.48
CA THR A 254 -0.21 21.65 4.78
C THR A 254 1.31 21.72 4.59
N PRO A 255 1.97 22.87 4.89
CA PRO A 255 3.41 23.05 4.62
C PRO A 255 4.30 22.00 5.25
N GLU A 256 3.96 21.52 6.44
CA GLU A 256 4.72 20.51 7.17
C GLU A 256 4.80 19.18 6.41
N LEU A 257 3.73 18.80 5.69
CA LEU A 257 3.73 17.61 4.84
C LEU A 257 4.63 17.80 3.62
N TYR A 258 4.61 18.97 3.00
CA TYR A 258 5.53 19.28 1.90
C TYR A 258 7.00 19.18 2.34
N GLU A 259 7.36 19.80 3.48
CA GLU A 259 8.72 19.76 4.01
C GLU A 259 9.14 18.34 4.44
N ALA A 260 8.21 17.54 5.00
CA ALA A 260 8.47 16.15 5.33
C ALA A 260 8.83 15.33 4.08
N VAL A 261 8.09 15.53 2.99
CA VAL A 261 8.33 14.85 1.70
C VAL A 261 9.64 15.29 1.07
N LEU A 262 9.95 16.58 1.07
CA LEU A 262 11.26 17.08 0.64
C LEU A 262 12.41 16.47 1.45
N ALA A 263 12.18 16.23 2.74
CA ALA A 263 13.14 15.58 3.61
C ALA A 263 13.10 14.04 3.53
N GLY A 264 12.55 13.46 2.47
CA GLY A 264 12.54 12.02 2.21
C GLY A 264 11.65 11.19 3.16
N SER A 265 10.60 11.80 3.72
CA SER A 265 9.61 11.14 4.57
C SER A 265 8.21 11.20 3.94
N SER A 266 7.22 10.51 4.52
CA SER A 266 5.83 10.57 4.05
C SER A 266 4.95 11.57 4.82
N GLY A 267 5.47 12.18 5.89
CA GLY A 267 4.63 12.93 6.82
C GLY A 267 3.69 12.04 7.65
N ASP A 268 2.83 12.64 8.48
CA ASP A 268 1.81 11.96 9.28
C ASP A 268 0.42 12.19 8.67
N TYR A 269 -0.38 11.12 8.59
CA TYR A 269 -1.76 11.19 8.11
C TYR A 269 -2.66 12.01 9.06
N THR A 270 -2.24 12.27 10.30
CA THR A 270 -2.92 13.22 11.22
C THR A 270 -2.98 14.63 10.69
N ASP A 271 -1.99 15.01 9.88
CA ASP A 271 -1.78 16.39 9.49
C ASP A 271 -2.55 16.73 8.20
N MET A 272 -3.17 15.71 7.58
CA MET A 272 -3.95 15.86 6.36
C MET A 272 -5.21 16.69 6.58
N ARG A 273 -5.33 17.76 5.80
CA ARG A 273 -6.49 18.65 5.75
C ARG A 273 -7.06 18.74 4.35
N TRP A 274 -6.19 18.63 3.34
CA TRP A 274 -6.52 18.87 1.93
C TRP A 274 -6.29 17.64 1.07
N THR A 275 -6.98 17.52 -0.08
CA THR A 275 -6.68 16.45 -1.05
C THR A 275 -5.24 16.50 -1.57
N ASN A 276 -4.63 17.69 -1.68
CA ASN A 276 -3.22 17.83 -2.02
C ASN A 276 -2.28 17.29 -0.94
N ASP A 277 -2.70 17.29 0.33
CA ASP A 277 -1.93 16.65 1.41
C ASP A 277 -1.81 15.15 1.20
N PHE A 278 -2.89 14.54 0.72
CA PHE A 278 -2.91 13.13 0.39
C PHE A 278 -1.93 12.83 -0.77
N LYS A 279 -1.98 13.62 -1.85
CA LYS A 279 -1.04 13.49 -2.98
C LYS A 279 0.42 13.61 -2.51
N LEU A 280 0.73 14.61 -1.68
CA LEU A 280 2.07 14.80 -1.11
C LEU A 280 2.51 13.60 -0.25
N LEU A 281 1.65 13.14 0.67
CA LEU A 281 1.94 11.99 1.52
C LEU A 281 2.24 10.72 0.72
N ILE A 282 1.45 10.47 -0.33
CA ILE A 282 1.63 9.34 -1.24
C ILE A 282 2.94 9.45 -2.01
N LEU A 283 3.29 10.63 -2.53
CA LEU A 283 4.59 10.86 -3.17
C LEU A 283 5.75 10.57 -2.21
N GLY A 284 5.60 10.93 -0.93
CA GLY A 284 6.59 10.61 0.11
C GLY A 284 6.77 9.11 0.39
N TRP A 285 5.84 8.23 -0.01
CA TRP A 285 6.03 6.78 0.12
C TRP A 285 7.13 6.23 -0.79
N ILE A 286 7.48 6.92 -1.87
CA ILE A 286 8.56 6.52 -2.78
C ILE A 286 9.87 6.33 -2.00
N PHE A 287 10.12 7.19 -1.01
CA PHE A 287 11.31 7.10 -0.14
C PHE A 287 11.25 5.98 0.91
N GLN A 288 10.11 5.29 1.02
CA GLN A 288 9.86 4.23 2.00
C GLN A 288 9.63 2.87 1.35
N LEU A 289 9.64 2.78 0.02
CA LEU A 289 9.58 1.51 -0.70
C LEU A 289 10.89 0.76 -0.47
N ASN A 290 10.76 -0.54 -0.25
CA ASN A 290 11.84 -1.42 0.18
C ASN A 290 12.45 -2.19 -0.99
N PHE A 291 11.65 -2.45 -2.03
CA PHE A 291 12.05 -3.28 -3.15
C PHE A 291 12.17 -2.45 -4.44
N ARG A 292 13.21 -2.74 -5.22
CA ARG A 292 13.39 -2.11 -6.53
C ARG A 292 12.21 -2.38 -7.47
N ALA A 293 11.67 -3.60 -7.46
CA ALA A 293 10.48 -3.95 -8.23
C ALA A 293 9.28 -3.02 -7.93
N SER A 294 9.13 -2.56 -6.69
CA SER A 294 8.10 -1.58 -6.31
C SER A 294 8.33 -0.22 -6.97
N LEU A 295 9.56 0.28 -6.95
CA LEU A 295 9.92 1.54 -7.61
C LEU A 295 9.74 1.44 -9.13
N ASP A 296 10.12 0.31 -9.73
CA ASP A 296 9.91 0.07 -11.16
C ASP A 296 8.41 0.03 -11.51
N MET A 297 7.56 -0.59 -10.68
CA MET A 297 6.10 -0.54 -10.85
C MET A 297 5.55 0.89 -10.78
N VAL A 298 6.04 1.71 -9.85
CA VAL A 298 5.64 3.13 -9.74
C VAL A 298 6.02 3.90 -10.99
N ARG A 299 7.22 3.68 -11.53
CA ARG A 299 7.72 4.33 -12.75
C ARG A 299 6.95 3.89 -13.98
N GLU A 300 6.84 2.58 -14.23
CA GLU A 300 6.21 2.02 -15.43
C GLU A 300 4.74 2.38 -15.57
N ARG A 301 4.03 2.50 -14.44
CA ARG A 301 2.62 2.89 -14.40
C ARG A 301 2.43 4.40 -14.30
N SER A 302 3.51 5.19 -14.36
CA SER A 302 3.53 6.65 -14.25
C SER A 302 2.79 7.20 -13.03
N LEU A 303 2.77 6.46 -11.91
CA LEU A 303 1.90 6.79 -10.76
C LEU A 303 2.31 8.11 -10.13
N ALA A 304 3.62 8.30 -9.89
CA ALA A 304 4.14 9.52 -9.31
C ALA A 304 3.90 10.73 -10.23
N ARG A 305 4.15 10.56 -11.53
CA ARG A 305 3.95 11.62 -12.53
C ARG A 305 2.50 12.09 -12.58
N ARG A 306 1.55 11.15 -12.63
CA ARG A 306 0.11 11.46 -12.65
C ARG A 306 -0.34 12.18 -11.36
N LEU A 307 0.22 11.84 -10.19
CA LEU A 307 -0.05 12.59 -8.95
C LEU A 307 0.49 14.02 -8.99
N LEU A 308 1.71 14.21 -9.51
CA LEU A 308 2.36 15.51 -9.62
C LEU A 308 1.62 16.44 -10.59
N GLU A 309 1.10 15.91 -11.71
CA GLU A 309 0.27 16.67 -12.66
C GLU A 309 -1.04 17.16 -12.05
N ASN A 310 -1.50 16.51 -10.98
CA ASN A 310 -2.70 16.90 -10.23
C ASN A 310 -2.38 17.78 -9.01
N LEU A 311 -1.13 18.20 -8.82
CA LEU A 311 -0.73 19.18 -7.81
C LEU A 311 -0.67 20.60 -8.40
N PRO A 312 -0.72 21.65 -7.56
CA PRO A 312 -0.67 23.03 -8.03
C PRO A 312 0.66 23.33 -8.75
N ASP A 313 0.59 23.87 -9.97
CA ASP A 313 1.80 24.23 -10.71
C ASP A 313 2.48 25.47 -10.11
N THR A 314 3.42 25.22 -9.22
CA THR A 314 4.18 26.23 -8.48
C THR A 314 5.67 25.88 -8.48
N PRO A 315 6.58 26.85 -8.28
CA PRO A 315 8.01 26.56 -8.17
C PRO A 315 8.34 25.49 -7.11
N LYS A 316 7.55 25.44 -6.02
CA LYS A 316 7.69 24.43 -4.96
C LYS A 316 7.35 23.02 -5.45
N MET A 317 6.27 22.85 -6.21
CA MET A 317 5.89 21.53 -6.74
C MET A 317 6.81 21.08 -7.87
N ARG A 318 7.29 21.99 -8.71
CA ARG A 318 8.33 21.67 -9.73
C ARG A 318 9.66 21.24 -9.10
N ARG A 319 10.03 21.80 -7.95
CA ARG A 319 11.18 21.31 -7.17
C ARG A 319 10.96 19.89 -6.66
N LEU A 320 9.76 19.60 -6.17
CA LEU A 320 9.39 18.27 -5.70
C LEU A 320 9.44 17.26 -6.85
N ASP A 321 8.89 17.61 -8.02
CA ASP A 321 8.93 16.82 -9.26
C ASP A 321 10.36 16.32 -9.55
N GLY A 322 11.34 17.22 -9.63
CA GLY A 322 12.74 16.85 -9.88
C GLY A 322 13.37 15.93 -8.82
N ILE A 323 12.96 16.04 -7.55
CA ILE A 323 13.43 15.14 -6.47
C ILE A 323 12.82 13.75 -6.64
N ILE A 324 11.53 13.67 -6.97
CA ILE A 324 10.83 12.41 -7.19
C ILE A 324 11.37 11.70 -8.44
N ASP A 325 11.60 12.43 -9.53
CA ASP A 325 12.22 11.89 -10.75
C ASP A 325 13.61 11.31 -10.47
N THR A 326 14.42 12.02 -9.69
CA THR A 326 15.73 11.52 -9.26
C THR A 326 15.61 10.24 -8.43
N ALA A 327 14.60 10.15 -7.56
CA ALA A 327 14.37 8.97 -6.71
C ALA A 327 13.85 7.75 -7.49
N LEU A 328 13.16 7.96 -8.62
CA LEU A 328 12.61 6.89 -9.47
C LEU A 328 13.51 6.52 -10.66
N ALA A 329 14.60 7.27 -10.87
CA ALA A 329 15.52 7.03 -11.97
C ALA A 329 16.03 5.58 -11.95
N PRO A 330 16.02 4.87 -13.10
CA PRO A 330 16.61 3.55 -13.16
C PRO A 330 18.09 3.62 -12.81
N GLU A 331 18.59 2.64 -12.06
CA GLU A 331 20.04 2.45 -11.94
C GLU A 331 20.66 2.37 -13.33
N THR A 332 21.55 3.30 -13.64
CA THR A 332 22.45 3.16 -14.79
C THR A 332 23.40 2.03 -14.43
N PRO A 333 23.46 0.92 -15.20
CA PRO A 333 24.50 -0.07 -14.98
C PRO A 333 25.86 0.66 -15.05
N ALA A 334 26.73 0.37 -14.08
CA ALA A 334 28.07 0.94 -14.09
C ALA A 334 28.69 0.64 -15.45
N ALA A 335 29.06 1.69 -16.20
CA ALA A 335 29.82 1.53 -17.42
C ALA A 335 31.16 0.90 -17.04
N GLY A 336 31.33 -0.39 -17.28
CA GLY A 336 32.56 -1.09 -16.95
C GLY A 336 32.42 -2.60 -16.82
N GLU A 337 32.22 -3.26 -17.96
CA GLU A 337 33.05 -4.39 -18.38
C GLU A 337 32.80 -4.54 -19.88
N SER A 338 33.54 -3.75 -20.67
CA SER A 338 33.74 -4.11 -22.06
C SER A 338 34.39 -5.48 -22.05
N ALA A 339 33.73 -6.47 -22.66
CA ALA A 339 34.41 -7.65 -23.14
C ALA A 339 35.59 -7.17 -24.01
N ALA A 340 36.79 -7.26 -23.45
CA ALA A 340 38.01 -7.29 -24.24
C ALA A 340 38.08 -8.67 -24.88
N GLU A 341 38.37 -8.66 -26.18
CA GLU A 341 38.48 -9.78 -27.11
C GLU A 341 39.32 -10.96 -26.63
#